data_AF-A0A536A354-F1
#
_entry.id   AF-A0A536A354-F1
#
_cell.length_a   1.000
_cell.length_b   1.000
_cell.length_c   1.000
_cell.angle_alpha   90.00
_cell.angle_beta   90.00
_cell.angle_gamma   90.00
#
_symmetry.space_group_name_H-M   'P 1'
#
loop_
_entity.id
_entity.type
_entity.pdbx_description
1 polymer ?
#
loop_
_entity_poly.entity_id
_entity_poly.type
_entity_poly.pdbx_seq_one_letter_code
_entity_poly.pdbx_strand_id
1 'polypeptide(L)' 'MSDKTEHAMGEMRYDKSILELMGNTPLVRLNRVASDVPPLVLAKMEMFNPGGS' A
#
# COMPACT_ATOMS: atom_id res chain seq x y z
N MET A 1 -17.12 0.91 13.52
CA MET A 1 -16.49 2.03 14.27
C MET A 1 -15.06 1.63 14.54
N SER A 2 -14.13 2.00 13.65
CA SER A 2 -12.72 1.64 13.82
C SER A 2 -12.14 2.42 14.98
N ASP A 3 -11.62 1.68 15.96
CA ASP A 3 -10.66 2.19 16.92
C ASP A 3 -9.42 2.64 16.15
N LYS A 4 -9.33 3.95 15.88
CA LYS A 4 -8.15 4.58 15.33
C LYS A 4 -7.31 5.05 16.51
N THR A 5 -6.74 4.12 17.25
CA THR A 5 -5.75 4.46 18.28
C THR A 5 -4.50 4.95 17.53
N GLU A 6 -4.26 6.26 17.52
CA GLU A 6 -2.95 6.79 17.13
C GLU A 6 -1.92 6.28 18.14
N HIS A 7 -1.10 5.33 17.72
CA HIS A 7 -0.07 4.76 18.57
C HIS A 7 1.13 5.72 18.64
N ALA A 8 1.51 6.10 19.87
CA ALA A 8 2.72 6.84 20.15
C ALA A 8 3.95 6.11 19.59
N MET A 9 4.96 6.87 19.12
CA MET A 9 6.18 6.29 18.54
C MET A 9 6.98 5.54 19.61
N GLY A 10 6.75 4.23 19.72
CA GLY A 10 7.37 3.37 20.72
C GLY A 10 6.62 2.05 20.97
N GLU A 11 5.34 1.98 20.62
CA GLU A 11 4.56 0.75 20.78
C GLU A 11 4.64 -0.18 19.56
N MET A 12 4.71 -1.49 19.81
CA MET A 12 4.66 -2.51 18.76
C MET A 12 3.29 -2.48 18.08
N ARG A 13 3.29 -2.22 16.78
CA ARG A 13 2.09 -2.33 15.95
C ARG A 13 1.97 -3.75 15.41
N TYR A 14 0.83 -4.37 15.66
CA TYR A 14 0.49 -5.68 15.13
C TYR A 14 -1.02 -5.76 14.87
N ASP A 15 -1.40 -6.53 13.86
CA ASP A 15 -2.79 -6.74 13.45
C ASP A 15 -3.27 -8.12 13.91
N LYS A 16 -4.59 -8.29 14.04
CA LYS A 16 -5.19 -9.53 14.55
C LYS A 16 -5.24 -10.62 13.49
N SER A 17 -5.09 -10.25 12.22
CA SER A 17 -5.15 -11.15 11.09
C SER A 17 -4.38 -10.59 9.90
N ILE A 18 -3.80 -11.48 9.09
CA ILE A 18 -3.19 -11.10 7.81
C ILE A 18 -4.19 -10.42 6.86
N LEU A 19 -5.50 -10.70 7.03
CA LEU A 19 -6.55 -10.06 6.24
C LEU A 19 -6.64 -8.55 6.49
N GLU A 20 -6.24 -8.07 7.67
CA GLU A 20 -6.24 -6.65 8.02
C GLU A 20 -5.10 -5.88 7.33
N LEU A 21 -4.09 -6.61 6.85
CA LEU A 21 -2.93 -6.08 6.13
C LEU A 21 -3.07 -6.15 4.59
N MET A 22 -4.15 -6.75 4.08
CA MET A 22 -4.38 -6.83 2.63
C MET A 22 -4.82 -5.49 2.02
N GLY A 23 -4.38 -5.24 0.80
CA GLY A 23 -4.73 -4.05 0.05
C GLY A 23 -3.95 -2.82 0.53
N ASN A 24 -4.54 -1.63 0.34
CA ASN A 24 -3.87 -0.33 0.54
C ASN A 24 -2.49 -0.21 -0.12
N THR A 25 -2.23 -1.05 -1.13
CA THR A 25 -0.99 -1.05 -1.89
C THR A 25 -0.89 0.24 -2.70
N PRO A 26 0.27 0.91 -2.71
CA PRO A 26 0.41 2.23 -3.29
C PRO A 26 0.23 2.19 -4.82
N LEU A 27 -0.30 3.29 -5.33
CA LEU A 27 -0.22 3.63 -6.75
C LEU A 27 1.03 4.45 -6.98
N VAL A 28 1.89 4.02 -7.90
CA VAL A 28 3.15 4.68 -8.23
C VAL A 28 3.14 5.12 -9.68
N ARG A 29 3.47 6.39 -9.93
CA ARG A 29 3.54 6.95 -11.28
C ARG A 29 4.73 6.40 -12.04
N LEU A 30 4.49 5.92 -13.27
CA LEU A 30 5.53 5.40 -14.15
C LEU A 30 6.19 6.51 -14.98
N ASN A 31 7.11 7.25 -14.39
CA ASN A 31 7.68 8.44 -15.03
C ASN A 31 8.55 8.16 -16.27
N ARG A 32 9.37 7.09 -16.24
CA ARG A 32 10.36 6.82 -17.30
C ARG A 32 9.84 5.89 -18.39
N VAL A 33 9.13 4.83 -18.02
CA VAL A 33 8.70 3.78 -18.97
C VAL A 33 7.44 4.14 -19.74
N ALA A 34 6.69 5.14 -19.27
CA ALA A 34 5.50 5.65 -19.92
C ALA A 34 5.65 7.14 -20.27
N SER A 35 6.88 7.60 -20.50
CA SER A 35 7.17 9.03 -20.76
C SER A 35 6.69 9.52 -22.13
N ASP A 36 6.42 8.60 -23.05
CA ASP A 36 6.08 8.84 -24.45
C ASP A 36 4.57 8.72 -24.75
N VAL A 37 3.76 8.34 -23.76
CA VAL A 37 2.31 8.20 -23.92
C VAL A 37 1.56 9.35 -23.22
N PRO A 38 0.51 9.93 -23.85
CA PRO A 38 -0.26 11.01 -23.25
C PRO A 38 -1.01 10.67 -21.94
N PRO A 39 -1.55 9.46 -21.73
CA PRO A 39 -2.32 9.15 -20.51
C PRO A 39 -1.48 9.11 -19.22
N LEU A 40 -2.14 9.31 -18.08
CA LEU A 40 -1.56 9.02 -16.77
C LEU A 40 -1.44 7.50 -16.59
N VAL A 41 -0.21 7.00 -16.47
CA VAL A 41 0.07 5.59 -16.17
C VAL A 41 0.54 5.42 -14.74
N LEU A 42 -0.19 4.60 -13.98
CA LEU A 42 0.09 4.25 -12.58
C LEU A 42 0.26 2.73 -12.45
N ALA A 43 1.25 2.30 -11.69
CA ALA A 43 1.42 0.92 -11.26
C ALA A 43 0.79 0.72 -9.89
N LYS A 44 -0.04 -0.32 -9.76
CA LYS A 44 -0.57 -0.80 -8.48
C LYS A 44 0.41 -1.82 -7.90
N MET A 45 1.04 -1.49 -6.78
CA MET A 45 2.18 -2.25 -6.23
C MET A 45 1.72 -3.44 -5.37
N GLU A 46 1.06 -4.44 -5.99
CA GLU A 46 0.49 -5.58 -5.25
C GLU A 46 1.52 -6.51 -4.61
N MET A 47 2.80 -6.40 -5.00
CA MET A 47 3.88 -7.10 -4.29
C MET A 47 4.01 -6.71 -2.81
N PHE A 48 3.40 -5.60 -2.40
CA PHE A 48 3.32 -5.17 -1.00
C PHE A 48 2.12 -5.76 -0.25
N ASN A 49 1.25 -6.53 -0.90
CA ASN A 49 0.31 -7.36 -0.15
C ASN A 49 1.08 -8.43 0.65
N PRO A 50 0.56 -8.83 1.81
CA PRO A 50 1.11 -9.95 2.56
C PRO A 50 1.18 -11.22 1.71
N GLY A 51 2.34 -11.87 1.67
CA GLY A 51 2.58 -13.04 0.80
C GLY A 51 3.02 -12.70 -0.63
N GLY A 52 3.09 -11.42 -0.98
CA GLY A 52 3.61 -10.94 -2.28
C GLY A 52 2.57 -10.87 -3.40
N SER A 53 1.29 -11.15 -3.12
CA SER A 53 0.16 -11.02 -4.05
C SER A 53 -1.15 -10.80 -3.32
#